data_AF-A0A7Y8JHZ2-F1
#
_entry.id   AF-A0A7Y8JHZ2-F1
#
_cell.length_a   1.000
_cell.length_b   1.000
_cell.length_c   1.000
_cell.angle_alpha   90.00
_cell.angle_beta   90.00
_cell.angle_gamma   90.00
#
_symmetry.space_group_name_H-M   'P 1'
#
loop_
_entity.id
_entity.type
_entity.pdbx_description
1 polymer ?
#
loop_
_entity_poly.entity_id
_entity_poly.type
_entity_poly.pdbx_seq_one_letter_code
_entity_poly.pdbx_strand_id
1 'polypeptide(L)'
;MGRDVTLYPKKASKKELSEYLESLDFVKCGHFWDWPKGTINYSWFDNQDFKSIDGVSADIYPISIEERKITENGWALHVRNLYSASWHDVAMLNEVLRGARKRFGGTIRGDYGTNKYAPLWEDTSTPMSRGISGIYQHVIQQISSVKYAIPAPSITPLKQTGHKFDEFAELANSMDPSRIIYNGLVPFAVAMFEYFFSQAFQVLIAYDKQALKKRETHKAKIDFTTVLSLQKSKQSIESIIAESYTFQNLEQLNKAYKEWLNIDVRSIFFKKKRIGQSITFLENRISEIIQYRHGIVHHFAIDRSLTKEAYIHILEAISLAIEEFISHIENKYNIKVQKI
;
A
#
# COMPACT_ATOMS: atom_id res chain seq x y z
N MET A 1 -17.34 -0.19 4.99
CA MET A 1 -18.48 -1.08 4.63
C MET A 1 -17.89 -2.40 4.17
N GLY A 2 -18.46 -3.55 4.56
CA GLY A 2 -17.90 -4.87 4.28
C GLY A 2 -18.93 -5.82 3.69
N ARG A 3 -18.49 -7.01 3.29
CA ARG A 3 -19.34 -8.14 2.94
C ARG A 3 -19.54 -8.97 4.20
N ASP A 4 -20.78 -9.08 4.65
CA ASP A 4 -21.15 -9.74 5.90
C ASP A 4 -22.03 -10.95 5.59
N VAL A 5 -21.53 -12.16 5.90
CA VAL A 5 -22.23 -13.41 5.58
C VAL A 5 -22.16 -14.41 6.72
N THR A 6 -23.31 -14.88 7.16
CA THR A 6 -23.44 -15.84 8.26
C THR A 6 -23.97 -17.19 7.79
N LEU A 7 -23.28 -18.26 8.16
CA LEU A 7 -23.78 -19.62 8.12
C LEU A 7 -24.46 -19.97 9.45
N TYR A 8 -25.72 -20.40 9.36
CA TYR A 8 -26.47 -21.03 10.44
C TYR A 8 -26.43 -22.56 10.22
N PRO A 9 -25.44 -23.28 10.78
CA PRO A 9 -25.27 -24.72 10.54
C PRO A 9 -26.46 -25.51 11.09
N LYS A 10 -26.76 -26.68 10.52
CA LYS A 10 -27.78 -27.60 11.07
C LYS A 10 -27.26 -28.32 12.31
N LYS A 11 -25.97 -28.66 12.31
CA LYS A 11 -25.27 -29.32 13.41
C LYS A 11 -23.83 -28.83 13.45
N ALA A 12 -23.41 -28.18 14.52
CA ALA A 12 -21.99 -27.93 14.79
C ALA A 12 -21.82 -27.43 16.23
N SER A 13 -20.87 -28.03 16.94
CA SER A 13 -20.37 -27.47 18.19
C SER A 13 -19.38 -26.32 17.91
N LYS A 14 -19.22 -25.45 18.90
CA LYS A 14 -18.20 -24.39 18.90
C LYS A 14 -16.80 -24.93 18.58
N LYS A 15 -16.47 -26.11 19.12
CA LYS A 15 -15.18 -26.77 18.95
C LYS A 15 -14.97 -27.22 17.50
N GLU A 16 -15.96 -27.88 16.91
CA GLU A 16 -15.88 -28.33 15.51
C GLU A 16 -15.77 -27.16 14.52
N LEU A 17 -16.46 -26.04 14.78
CA LEU A 17 -16.32 -24.83 13.97
C LEU A 17 -14.92 -24.21 14.12
N SER A 18 -14.36 -24.23 15.34
CA SER A 18 -13.01 -23.72 15.61
C SER A 18 -11.96 -24.57 14.89
N GLU A 19 -12.02 -25.89 15.05
CA GLU A 19 -11.12 -26.84 14.36
C GLU A 19 -11.22 -26.74 12.84
N TYR A 20 -12.42 -26.46 12.31
CA TYR A 20 -12.60 -26.22 10.89
C TYR A 20 -11.89 -24.95 10.42
N LEU A 21 -12.01 -23.83 11.14
CA LEU A 21 -11.31 -22.59 10.79
C LEU A 21 -9.79 -22.76 10.92
N GLU A 22 -9.32 -23.35 12.01
CA GLU A 22 -7.89 -23.61 12.24
C GLU A 22 -7.30 -24.51 11.15
N SER A 23 -8.07 -25.46 10.60
CA SER A 23 -7.64 -26.30 9.48
C SER A 23 -7.48 -25.54 8.14
N LEU A 24 -7.99 -24.31 8.06
CA LEU A 24 -7.85 -23.38 6.95
C LEU A 24 -6.84 -22.26 7.25
N ASP A 25 -5.95 -22.48 8.22
CA ASP A 25 -4.91 -21.54 8.66
C ASP A 25 -5.46 -20.22 9.25
N PHE A 26 -6.72 -20.20 9.71
CA PHE A 26 -7.23 -19.08 10.47
C PHE A 26 -6.58 -19.02 11.86
N VAL A 27 -6.12 -17.83 12.24
CA VAL A 27 -5.49 -17.58 13.54
C VAL A 27 -6.47 -16.88 14.45
N LYS A 28 -6.61 -17.39 15.67
CA LYS A 28 -7.46 -16.77 16.70
C LYS A 28 -6.96 -15.37 17.05
N CYS A 29 -7.87 -14.39 17.09
CA CYS A 29 -7.53 -12.99 17.32
C CYS A 29 -8.52 -12.29 18.27
N GLY A 30 -8.17 -11.08 18.70
CA GLY A 30 -9.10 -10.16 19.34
C GLY A 30 -10.07 -9.55 18.33
N HIS A 31 -11.15 -8.94 18.81
CA HIS A 31 -12.09 -8.20 17.96
C HIS A 31 -12.50 -6.91 18.65
N PHE A 32 -12.76 -5.88 17.85
CA PHE A 32 -13.11 -4.54 18.35
C PHE A 32 -14.62 -4.33 18.52
N TRP A 33 -15.45 -5.29 18.10
CA TRP A 33 -16.91 -5.17 18.17
C TRP A 33 -17.48 -5.99 19.32
N ASP A 34 -18.57 -5.48 19.88
CA ASP A 34 -19.34 -6.11 20.95
C ASP A 34 -20.14 -7.31 20.42
N TRP A 35 -19.46 -8.46 20.29
CA TRP A 35 -20.12 -9.73 20.06
C TRP A 35 -20.71 -10.32 21.35
N PRO A 36 -21.74 -11.19 21.26
CA PRO A 36 -22.30 -11.88 22.41
C PRO A 36 -21.24 -12.62 23.23
N LYS A 37 -21.48 -12.71 24.54
CA LYS A 37 -20.56 -13.40 25.45
C LYS A 37 -20.37 -14.86 25.02
N GLY A 38 -19.11 -15.23 24.78
CA GLY A 38 -18.74 -16.57 24.33
C GLY A 38 -18.30 -16.66 22.88
N THR A 39 -18.37 -15.56 22.11
CA THR A 39 -17.83 -15.51 20.74
C THR A 39 -16.33 -15.75 20.69
N ILE A 40 -15.86 -16.44 19.64
CA ILE A 40 -14.45 -16.56 19.31
C ILE A 40 -14.24 -15.97 17.92
N ASN A 41 -13.22 -15.13 17.79
CA ASN A 41 -12.89 -14.45 16.54
C ASN A 41 -11.60 -15.02 15.97
N TYR A 42 -11.56 -15.11 14.65
CA TYR A 42 -10.42 -15.57 13.88
C TYR A 42 -10.16 -14.63 12.71
N SER A 43 -8.91 -14.54 12.30
CA SER A 43 -8.46 -13.80 11.13
C SER A 43 -7.62 -14.69 10.23
N TRP A 44 -7.80 -14.54 8.92
CA TRP A 44 -6.98 -15.16 7.89
C TRP A 44 -6.43 -14.09 6.95
N PHE A 45 -5.17 -14.24 6.56
CA PHE A 45 -4.49 -13.36 5.63
C PHE A 45 -3.38 -14.11 4.89
N ASP A 46 -3.41 -14.13 3.56
CA ASP A 46 -2.36 -14.72 2.73
C ASP A 46 -1.29 -13.70 2.36
N ASN A 47 -0.11 -13.84 2.97
CA ASN A 47 1.04 -13.00 2.71
C ASN A 47 1.78 -13.35 1.40
N GLN A 48 1.43 -14.45 0.75
CA GLN A 48 2.10 -14.88 -0.49
C GLN A 48 1.57 -14.15 -1.70
N ASP A 49 2.46 -13.81 -2.63
CA ASP A 49 2.13 -13.29 -3.96
C ASP A 49 1.15 -12.09 -3.95
N PHE A 50 1.13 -11.32 -2.86
CA PHE A 50 0.24 -10.19 -2.66
C PHE A 50 -1.23 -10.57 -2.87
N LYS A 51 -1.62 -11.79 -2.49
CA LYS A 51 -2.98 -12.31 -2.71
C LYS A 51 -3.98 -11.57 -1.86
N SER A 52 -3.73 -11.45 -0.54
CA SER A 52 -4.62 -10.74 0.37
C SER A 52 -4.32 -9.25 0.42
N ILE A 53 -5.39 -8.45 0.48
CA ILE A 53 -5.33 -7.01 0.75
C ILE A 53 -5.85 -6.73 2.16
N ASP A 54 -7.03 -7.28 2.47
CA ASP A 54 -7.71 -7.08 3.75
C ASP A 54 -7.81 -8.37 4.57
N GLY A 55 -7.75 -9.53 3.91
CA GLY A 55 -7.96 -10.83 4.55
C GLY A 55 -9.44 -11.14 4.80
N VAL A 56 -9.68 -12.12 5.65
CA VAL A 56 -11.01 -12.62 6.03
C VAL A 56 -11.10 -12.73 7.54
N SER A 57 -12.15 -12.18 8.13
CA SER A 57 -12.50 -12.40 9.54
C SER A 57 -13.60 -13.45 9.64
N ALA A 58 -13.52 -14.30 10.67
CA ALA A 58 -14.52 -15.31 10.96
C ALA A 58 -14.82 -15.36 12.46
N ASP A 59 -16.10 -15.23 12.81
CA ASP A 59 -16.57 -15.18 14.19
C ASP A 59 -17.53 -16.34 14.44
N ILE A 60 -17.25 -17.12 15.48
CA ILE A 60 -18.13 -18.19 15.97
C ILE A 60 -18.87 -17.65 17.18
N TYR A 61 -20.17 -17.39 17.05
CA TYR A 61 -20.97 -16.74 18.08
C TYR A 61 -22.18 -17.59 18.48
N PRO A 62 -22.65 -17.48 19.74
CA PRO A 62 -23.88 -18.12 20.17
C PRO A 62 -25.08 -17.39 19.57
N ILE A 63 -26.03 -18.12 18.99
CA ILE A 63 -27.18 -17.51 18.31
C ILE A 63 -28.20 -16.94 19.31
N SER A 64 -28.83 -15.83 18.94
CA SER A 64 -29.93 -15.21 19.66
C SER A 64 -31.24 -16.00 19.57
N ILE A 65 -32.24 -15.65 20.39
CA ILE A 65 -33.57 -16.28 20.37
C ILE A 65 -34.26 -16.10 19.01
N GLU A 66 -34.04 -14.97 18.33
CA GLU A 66 -34.65 -14.71 17.02
C GLU A 66 -34.04 -15.58 15.92
N GLU A 67 -32.73 -15.78 15.98
CA GLU A 67 -31.97 -16.61 15.03
C GLU A 67 -32.27 -18.11 15.19
N ARG A 68 -32.82 -18.56 16.34
CA ARG A 68 -33.31 -19.94 16.52
C ARG A 68 -34.44 -20.31 15.55
N LYS A 69 -35.12 -19.32 14.97
CA LYS A 69 -36.09 -19.55 13.89
C LYS A 69 -35.43 -20.04 12.59
N ILE A 70 -34.11 -19.89 12.46
CA ILE A 70 -33.33 -20.21 11.26
C ILE A 70 -32.67 -21.60 11.39
N THR A 71 -32.18 -21.93 12.59
CA THR A 71 -31.58 -23.22 12.92
C THR A 71 -31.79 -23.57 14.38
N GLU A 72 -31.87 -24.86 14.68
CA GLU A 72 -31.89 -25.39 16.05
C GLU A 72 -30.48 -25.45 16.68
N ASN A 73 -29.42 -25.23 15.88
CA ASN A 73 -28.05 -25.24 16.38
C ASN A 73 -27.73 -24.00 17.22
N GLY A 74 -27.11 -24.17 18.39
CA GLY A 74 -26.79 -23.06 19.31
C GLY A 74 -25.68 -22.09 18.86
N TRP A 75 -25.00 -22.38 17.75
CA TRP A 75 -23.85 -21.62 17.25
C TRP A 75 -23.99 -21.27 15.77
N ALA A 76 -23.50 -20.10 15.39
CA ALA A 76 -23.38 -19.66 14.01
C ALA A 76 -21.94 -19.29 13.66
N LEU A 77 -21.62 -19.31 12.37
CA LEU A 77 -20.34 -18.89 11.82
C LEU A 77 -20.58 -17.65 10.96
N HIS A 78 -20.15 -16.50 11.45
CA HIS A 78 -20.11 -15.26 10.69
C HIS A 78 -18.77 -15.13 9.98
N VAL A 79 -18.77 -14.70 8.72
CA VAL A 79 -17.56 -14.50 7.91
C VAL A 79 -17.68 -13.18 7.19
N ARG A 80 -16.60 -12.39 7.20
CA ARG A 80 -16.58 -11.04 6.68
C ARG A 80 -15.26 -10.68 5.99
N ASN A 81 -15.34 -9.82 4.98
CA ASN A 81 -14.21 -9.06 4.45
C ASN A 81 -14.63 -7.63 4.06
N LEU A 82 -13.68 -6.73 3.80
CA LEU A 82 -14.01 -5.37 3.33
C LEU A 82 -14.40 -5.38 1.85
N TYR A 83 -15.15 -4.38 1.38
CA TYR A 83 -15.45 -4.29 -0.06
C TYR A 83 -14.20 -4.10 -0.93
N SER A 84 -13.15 -3.48 -0.37
CA SER A 84 -11.80 -3.35 -0.93
C SER A 84 -11.01 -4.65 -1.00
N ALA A 85 -11.52 -5.73 -0.38
CA ALA A 85 -10.80 -6.97 -0.29
C ALA A 85 -10.50 -7.55 -1.68
N SER A 86 -9.38 -8.26 -1.77
CA SER A 86 -8.92 -8.87 -3.00
C SER A 86 -9.88 -9.96 -3.49
N TRP A 87 -9.69 -10.39 -4.74
CA TRP A 87 -10.40 -11.55 -5.25
C TRP A 87 -10.13 -12.79 -4.39
N HIS A 88 -8.88 -12.98 -3.94
CA HIS A 88 -8.47 -14.12 -3.13
C HIS A 88 -9.12 -14.10 -1.74
N ASP A 89 -9.27 -12.93 -1.13
CA ASP A 89 -9.98 -12.78 0.14
C ASP A 89 -11.46 -13.14 -0.01
N VAL A 90 -12.12 -12.72 -1.10
CA VAL A 90 -13.52 -13.08 -1.37
C VAL A 90 -13.66 -14.57 -1.71
N ALA A 91 -12.66 -15.14 -2.41
CA ALA A 91 -12.62 -16.57 -2.70
C ALA A 91 -12.50 -17.39 -1.41
N MET A 92 -11.60 -17.00 -0.49
CA MET A 92 -11.43 -17.64 0.80
C MET A 92 -12.69 -17.50 1.67
N LEU A 93 -13.31 -16.31 1.72
CA LEU A 93 -14.60 -16.13 2.39
C LEU A 93 -15.66 -17.14 1.89
N ASN A 94 -15.75 -17.30 0.57
CA ASN A 94 -16.67 -18.26 -0.04
C ASN A 94 -16.27 -19.71 0.22
N GLU A 95 -14.98 -20.02 0.22
CA GLU A 95 -14.45 -21.36 0.52
C GLU A 95 -14.79 -21.79 1.94
N VAL A 96 -14.56 -20.91 2.93
CA VAL A 96 -14.93 -21.12 4.33
C VAL A 96 -16.41 -21.45 4.45
N LEU A 97 -17.29 -20.64 3.85
CA LEU A 97 -18.73 -20.86 3.90
C LEU A 97 -19.16 -22.15 3.20
N ARG A 98 -18.59 -22.45 2.02
CA ARG A 98 -18.89 -23.67 1.25
C ARG A 98 -18.46 -24.93 2.00
N GLY A 99 -17.24 -24.95 2.51
CA GLY A 99 -16.71 -26.11 3.25
C GLY A 99 -17.45 -26.33 4.56
N ALA A 100 -17.75 -25.27 5.31
CA ALA A 100 -18.53 -25.36 6.55
C ALA A 100 -19.95 -25.87 6.25
N ARG A 101 -20.62 -25.33 5.24
CA ARG A 101 -21.96 -25.79 4.85
C ARG A 101 -21.95 -27.24 4.36
N LYS A 102 -20.91 -27.67 3.64
CA LYS A 102 -20.76 -29.06 3.20
C LYS A 102 -20.61 -30.02 4.39
N ARG A 103 -19.88 -29.61 5.43
CA ARG A 103 -19.61 -30.43 6.63
C ARG A 103 -20.77 -30.44 7.63
N PHE A 104 -21.39 -29.29 7.86
CA PHE A 104 -22.34 -29.05 8.95
C PHE A 104 -23.78 -28.82 8.49
N GLY A 105 -24.01 -28.76 7.16
CA GLY A 105 -25.27 -28.34 6.58
C GLY A 105 -25.58 -26.88 6.91
N GLY A 106 -26.85 -26.49 6.79
CA GLY A 106 -27.33 -25.20 7.24
C GLY A 106 -27.74 -24.23 6.14
N THR A 107 -28.13 -23.04 6.60
CA THR A 107 -28.63 -21.95 5.78
C THR A 107 -27.65 -20.78 5.87
N ILE A 108 -27.27 -20.23 4.72
CA ILE A 108 -26.47 -18.99 4.67
C ILE A 108 -27.43 -17.80 4.60
N ARG A 109 -27.16 -16.73 5.35
CA ARG A 109 -27.79 -15.42 5.19
C ARG A 109 -26.73 -14.33 5.24
N GLY A 110 -26.92 -13.27 4.47
CA GLY A 110 -26.01 -12.13 4.45
C GLY A 110 -26.42 -11.15 3.36
N ASP A 111 -25.50 -10.25 3.00
CA ASP A 111 -25.74 -9.15 2.07
C ASP A 111 -26.27 -9.57 0.69
N TYR A 112 -25.96 -10.81 0.28
CA TYR A 112 -26.33 -11.34 -1.02
C TYR A 112 -27.66 -12.11 -1.01
N GLY A 113 -28.31 -12.23 0.14
CA GLY A 113 -29.54 -12.99 0.35
C GLY A 113 -29.32 -14.41 0.87
N THR A 114 -30.39 -15.21 0.88
CA THR A 114 -30.38 -16.55 1.46
C THR A 114 -29.70 -17.57 0.55
N ASN A 115 -28.79 -18.38 1.12
CA ASN A 115 -28.05 -19.45 0.43
C ASN A 115 -27.23 -18.97 -0.78
N LYS A 116 -26.86 -17.69 -0.79
CA LYS A 116 -26.02 -17.06 -1.81
C LYS A 116 -24.63 -16.77 -1.26
N TYR A 117 -23.63 -16.95 -2.11
CA TYR A 117 -22.23 -16.63 -1.85
C TYR A 117 -21.91 -15.25 -2.42
N ALA A 118 -20.81 -14.64 -1.98
CA ALA A 118 -20.34 -13.40 -2.56
C ALA A 118 -19.97 -13.62 -4.05
N PRO A 119 -20.40 -12.77 -4.99
CA PRO A 119 -20.03 -12.90 -6.39
C PRO A 119 -18.52 -12.65 -6.55
N LEU A 120 -17.87 -13.50 -7.33
CA LEU A 120 -16.48 -13.34 -7.73
C LEU A 120 -16.44 -12.74 -9.14
N TRP A 121 -15.58 -11.74 -9.33
CA TRP A 121 -15.25 -11.22 -10.65
C TRP A 121 -14.15 -12.06 -11.30
N GLU A 122 -13.83 -11.80 -12.57
CA GLU A 122 -12.68 -12.41 -13.23
C GLU A 122 -11.40 -11.72 -12.78
N ASP A 123 -10.48 -12.47 -12.18
CA ASP A 123 -9.16 -11.96 -11.80
C ASP A 123 -8.11 -12.36 -12.84
N THR A 124 -7.50 -11.36 -13.46
CA THR A 124 -6.39 -11.50 -14.42
C THR A 124 -5.08 -10.95 -13.84
N SER A 125 -5.08 -10.59 -12.54
CA SER A 125 -3.91 -10.01 -11.90
C SER A 125 -2.79 -11.04 -11.72
N THR A 126 -1.57 -10.60 -11.96
CA THR A 126 -0.35 -11.36 -11.63
C THR A 126 0.17 -10.93 -10.25
N PRO A 127 1.01 -11.75 -9.59
CA PRO A 127 1.67 -11.34 -8.35
C PRO A 127 2.40 -9.99 -8.47
N MET A 128 3.06 -9.77 -9.61
CA MET A 128 3.73 -8.52 -9.94
C MET A 128 2.73 -7.35 -10.02
N SER A 129 1.60 -7.53 -10.71
CA SER A 129 0.53 -6.54 -10.81
C SER A 129 -0.02 -6.17 -9.42
N ARG A 130 -0.38 -7.16 -8.61
CA ARG A 130 -0.92 -6.95 -7.26
C ARG A 130 0.07 -6.22 -6.35
N GLY A 131 1.33 -6.66 -6.34
CA GLY A 131 2.38 -6.03 -5.54
C GLY A 131 2.60 -4.56 -5.90
N ILE A 132 2.76 -4.26 -7.19
CA ILE A 132 2.95 -2.87 -7.65
C ILE A 132 1.70 -2.02 -7.39
N SER A 133 0.50 -2.58 -7.57
CA SER A 133 -0.76 -1.89 -7.23
C SER A 133 -0.85 -1.50 -5.76
N GLY A 134 -0.55 -2.43 -4.84
CA GLY A 134 -0.57 -2.15 -3.41
C GLY A 134 0.40 -1.02 -3.03
N ILE A 135 1.62 -1.06 -3.57
CA ILE A 135 2.65 -0.03 -3.32
C ILE A 135 2.19 1.33 -3.87
N TYR A 136 1.70 1.36 -5.11
CA TYR A 136 1.21 2.57 -5.75
C TYR A 136 0.09 3.22 -4.95
N GLN A 137 -0.95 2.44 -4.62
CA GLN A 137 -2.11 2.92 -3.88
C GLN A 137 -1.70 3.47 -2.51
N HIS A 138 -0.84 2.76 -1.79
CA HIS A 138 -0.31 3.22 -0.51
C HIS A 138 0.37 4.59 -0.65
N VAL A 139 1.31 4.74 -1.58
CA VAL A 139 2.09 5.98 -1.74
C VAL A 139 1.20 7.15 -2.19
N ILE A 140 0.30 6.94 -3.15
CA ILE A 140 -0.63 7.99 -3.59
C ILE A 140 -1.59 8.41 -2.48
N GLN A 141 -2.08 7.46 -1.67
CA GLN A 141 -2.89 7.77 -0.51
C GLN A 141 -2.12 8.64 0.48
N GLN A 142 -0.87 8.27 0.81
CA GLN A 142 -0.04 9.08 1.71
C GLN A 142 0.23 10.49 1.13
N ILE A 143 0.49 10.61 -0.18
CA ILE A 143 0.64 11.91 -0.84
C ILE A 143 -0.64 12.74 -0.70
N SER A 144 -1.80 12.13 -0.93
CA SER A 144 -3.11 12.78 -0.80
C SER A 144 -3.37 13.23 0.64
N SER A 145 -3.09 12.37 1.63
CA SER A 145 -3.21 12.71 3.05
C SER A 145 -2.34 13.90 3.44
N VAL A 146 -1.10 13.97 2.95
CA VAL A 146 -0.25 15.15 3.19
C VAL A 146 -0.82 16.37 2.49
N LYS A 147 -1.25 16.28 1.22
CA LYS A 147 -1.90 17.41 0.51
C LYS A 147 -3.06 18.00 1.31
N TYR A 148 -3.86 17.14 1.95
CA TYR A 148 -4.99 17.54 2.79
C TYR A 148 -4.55 18.14 4.14
N ALA A 149 -3.46 17.63 4.73
CA ALA A 149 -2.99 18.02 6.06
C ALA A 149 -2.10 19.27 6.09
N ILE A 150 -1.52 19.71 4.96
CA ILE A 150 -0.60 20.86 4.95
C ILE A 150 -1.34 22.13 5.40
N PRO A 151 -0.86 22.83 6.45
CA PRO A 151 -1.49 24.05 6.94
C PRO A 151 -1.47 25.16 5.89
N ALA A 152 -2.43 26.09 6.00
CA ALA A 152 -2.35 27.34 5.25
C ALA A 152 -1.18 28.21 5.75
N PRO A 153 -0.74 29.21 4.97
CA PRO A 153 0.14 30.28 5.46
C PRO A 153 -0.41 30.86 6.77
N SER A 154 0.45 30.99 7.79
CA SER A 154 0.06 31.55 9.10
C SER A 154 -0.13 33.06 9.03
N ILE A 155 0.54 33.70 8.07
CA ILE A 155 0.47 35.14 7.86
C ILE A 155 -0.31 35.39 6.57
N THR A 156 -1.28 36.30 6.61
CA THR A 156 -1.99 36.74 5.40
C THR A 156 -0.98 37.38 4.44
N PRO A 157 -0.84 36.87 3.20
CA PRO A 157 0.12 37.42 2.27
C PRO A 157 -0.17 38.91 2.01
N LEU A 158 0.81 39.77 2.27
CA LEU A 158 0.72 41.17 1.87
C LEU A 158 0.73 41.22 0.34
N LYS A 159 -0.29 41.85 -0.27
CA LYS A 159 -0.39 42.02 -1.72
C LYS A 159 0.65 43.04 -2.18
N GLN A 160 1.42 42.67 -3.20
CA GLN A 160 2.34 43.59 -3.87
C GLN A 160 1.54 44.70 -4.57
N THR A 161 1.98 45.94 -4.40
CA THR A 161 1.35 47.16 -4.93
C THR A 161 2.25 47.97 -5.88
N GLY A 162 3.46 47.48 -6.19
CA GLY A 162 4.27 47.96 -7.33
C GLY A 162 5.44 48.90 -7.01
N HIS A 163 5.77 49.15 -5.73
CA HIS A 163 6.91 49.96 -5.27
C HIS A 163 7.44 49.42 -3.94
N LYS A 164 8.50 49.99 -3.31
CA LYS A 164 9.17 49.61 -2.03
C LYS A 164 8.39 48.79 -0.98
N PHE A 165 7.07 48.97 -0.89
CA PHE A 165 6.15 48.06 -0.21
C PHE A 165 6.24 46.59 -0.63
N ASP A 166 6.69 46.28 -1.85
CA ASP A 166 6.83 44.91 -2.38
C ASP A 166 8.00 44.18 -1.73
N GLU A 167 9.15 44.84 -1.52
CA GLU A 167 10.29 44.27 -0.80
C GLU A 167 9.94 43.99 0.66
N PHE A 168 9.19 44.91 1.30
CA PHE A 168 8.69 44.72 2.66
C PHE A 168 7.65 43.59 2.72
N ALA A 169 6.74 43.51 1.75
CA ALA A 169 5.75 42.45 1.66
C ALA A 169 6.41 41.08 1.44
N GLU A 170 7.42 40.99 0.57
CA GLU A 170 8.21 39.78 0.36
C GLU A 170 8.96 39.36 1.63
N LEU A 171 9.61 40.30 2.31
CA LEU A 171 10.30 40.04 3.57
C LEU A 171 9.32 39.52 4.63
N ALA A 172 8.20 40.20 4.85
CA ALA A 172 7.18 39.79 5.81
C ALA A 172 6.60 38.40 5.47
N ASN A 173 6.31 38.15 4.20
CA ASN A 173 5.81 36.85 3.74
C ASN A 173 6.87 35.74 3.94
N SER A 174 8.16 36.04 3.78
CA SER A 174 9.27 35.08 4.00
C SER A 174 9.43 34.66 5.46
N MET A 175 8.95 35.48 6.40
CA MET A 175 9.01 35.21 7.83
C MET A 175 7.86 34.32 8.34
N ASP A 176 6.93 33.91 7.45
CA ASP A 176 5.84 33.00 7.82
C ASP A 176 6.38 31.69 8.41
N PRO A 177 6.04 31.36 9.68
CA PRO A 177 6.46 30.12 10.33
C PRO A 177 6.04 28.85 9.58
N SER A 178 4.92 28.87 8.85
CA SER A 178 4.46 27.73 8.05
C SER A 178 5.50 27.30 7.01
N ARG A 179 6.39 28.20 6.56
CA ARG A 179 7.47 27.85 5.62
C ARG A 179 8.48 26.87 6.22
N ILE A 180 8.71 26.93 7.53
CA ILE A 180 9.57 25.96 8.22
C ILE A 180 8.93 24.57 8.15
N ILE A 181 7.61 24.49 8.31
CA ILE A 181 6.87 23.23 8.20
C ILE A 181 6.99 22.68 6.77
N TYR A 182 6.80 23.51 5.74
CA TYR A 182 6.92 23.07 4.35
C TYR A 182 8.32 22.51 4.04
N ASN A 183 9.38 23.15 4.54
CA ASN A 183 10.75 22.64 4.44
C ASN A 183 10.89 21.28 5.14
N GLY A 184 10.38 21.16 6.37
CA GLY A 184 10.42 19.92 7.14
C GLY A 184 9.68 18.75 6.48
N LEU A 185 8.76 19.02 5.56
CA LEU A 185 8.03 18.00 4.79
C LEU A 185 8.78 17.53 3.53
N VAL A 186 9.79 18.25 3.04
CA VAL A 186 10.57 17.85 1.84
C VAL A 186 11.27 16.49 2.04
N PRO A 187 11.92 16.20 3.18
CA PRO A 187 12.46 14.86 3.44
C PRO A 187 11.40 13.75 3.36
N PHE A 188 10.17 14.03 3.80
CA PHE A 188 9.07 13.07 3.73
C PHE A 188 8.66 12.80 2.27
N ALA A 189 8.59 13.84 1.43
CA ALA A 189 8.33 13.68 0.00
C ALA A 189 9.39 12.79 -0.68
N VAL A 190 10.68 13.01 -0.38
CA VAL A 190 11.76 12.15 -0.92
C VAL A 190 11.69 10.73 -0.36
N ALA A 191 11.31 10.53 0.90
CA ALA A 191 11.12 9.21 1.48
C ALA A 191 9.97 8.43 0.81
N MET A 192 8.89 9.09 0.40
CA MET A 192 7.80 8.47 -0.36
C MET A 192 8.28 7.98 -1.74
N PHE A 193 9.08 8.80 -2.42
CA PHE A 193 9.72 8.42 -3.68
C PHE A 193 10.63 7.21 -3.49
N GLU A 194 11.53 7.26 -2.51
CA GLU A 194 12.43 6.15 -2.18
C GLU A 194 11.67 4.87 -1.84
N TYR A 195 10.65 4.97 -1.00
CA TYR A 195 9.82 3.85 -0.60
C TYR A 195 9.17 3.19 -1.82
N PHE A 196 8.55 3.99 -2.70
CA PHE A 196 7.95 3.47 -3.93
C PHE A 196 8.97 2.68 -4.75
N PHE A 197 10.11 3.28 -5.09
CA PHE A 197 11.10 2.65 -5.96
C PHE A 197 11.79 1.45 -5.30
N SER A 198 12.06 1.50 -4.00
CA SER A 198 12.62 0.36 -3.27
C SER A 198 11.66 -0.82 -3.24
N GLN A 199 10.39 -0.59 -2.90
CA GLN A 199 9.38 -1.66 -2.83
C GLN A 199 9.04 -2.20 -4.21
N ALA A 200 8.89 -1.32 -5.20
CA ALA A 200 8.63 -1.73 -6.58
C ALA A 200 9.80 -2.56 -7.13
N PHE A 201 11.04 -2.17 -6.84
CA PHE A 201 12.22 -2.94 -7.21
C PHE A 201 12.16 -4.36 -6.63
N GLN A 202 11.86 -4.50 -5.33
CA GLN A 202 11.73 -5.80 -4.66
C GLN A 202 10.68 -6.69 -5.33
N VAL A 203 9.49 -6.16 -5.62
CA VAL A 203 8.43 -6.90 -6.33
C VAL A 203 8.91 -7.33 -7.71
N LEU A 204 9.55 -6.44 -8.48
CA LEU A 204 9.95 -6.75 -9.85
C LEU A 204 11.03 -7.83 -9.89
N ILE A 205 12.03 -7.79 -9.02
CA ILE A 205 13.10 -8.80 -9.00
C ILE A 205 12.63 -10.17 -8.46
N ALA A 206 11.49 -10.22 -7.79
CA ALA A 206 10.86 -11.46 -7.36
C ALA A 206 10.29 -12.28 -8.54
N TYR A 207 9.87 -11.61 -9.62
CA TYR A 207 9.13 -12.27 -10.72
C TYR A 207 9.72 -12.05 -12.11
N ASP A 208 10.63 -11.07 -12.29
CA ASP A 208 11.29 -10.86 -13.58
C ASP A 208 12.26 -12.00 -13.93
N LYS A 209 12.19 -12.49 -15.17
CA LYS A 209 12.97 -13.64 -15.63
C LYS A 209 14.48 -13.39 -15.63
N GLN A 210 14.91 -12.16 -15.94
CA GLN A 210 16.33 -11.80 -15.94
C GLN A 210 16.84 -11.68 -14.50
N ALA A 211 16.07 -11.03 -13.63
CA ALA A 211 16.40 -10.88 -12.23
C ALA A 211 16.50 -12.25 -11.53
N LEU A 212 15.56 -13.17 -11.78
CA LEU A 212 15.59 -14.52 -11.22
C LEU A 212 16.88 -15.27 -11.59
N LYS A 213 17.28 -15.27 -12.87
CA LYS A 213 18.56 -15.87 -13.31
C LYS A 213 19.76 -15.20 -12.64
N LYS A 214 19.72 -13.88 -12.49
CA LYS A 214 20.81 -13.14 -11.86
C LYS A 214 20.92 -13.45 -10.37
N ARG A 215 19.80 -13.63 -9.66
CA ARG A 215 19.78 -13.99 -8.24
C ARG A 215 20.52 -15.29 -7.96
N GLU A 216 20.43 -16.28 -8.85
CA GLU A 216 21.13 -17.57 -8.70
C GLU A 216 22.66 -17.43 -8.69
N THR A 217 23.19 -16.39 -9.33
CA THR A 217 24.64 -16.17 -9.49
C THR A 217 25.17 -14.99 -8.70
N HIS A 218 24.28 -14.19 -8.10
CA HIS A 218 24.64 -12.99 -7.37
C HIS A 218 25.35 -13.33 -6.06
N LYS A 219 26.52 -12.73 -5.86
CA LYS A 219 27.33 -12.91 -4.65
C LYS A 219 27.20 -11.67 -3.77
N ALA A 220 26.55 -11.84 -2.62
CA ALA A 220 26.44 -10.81 -1.58
C ALA A 220 27.15 -11.28 -0.31
N LYS A 221 27.79 -10.36 0.42
CA LYS A 221 28.26 -10.65 1.78
C LYS A 221 27.04 -10.57 2.70
N ILE A 222 26.67 -11.68 3.32
CA ILE A 222 25.51 -11.79 4.20
C ILE A 222 26.02 -12.15 5.60
N ASP A 223 25.59 -11.41 6.61
CA ASP A 223 25.89 -11.74 7.99
C ASP A 223 24.93 -12.80 8.55
N PHE A 224 25.29 -13.42 9.67
CA PHE A 224 24.46 -14.49 10.25
C PHE A 224 23.10 -13.98 10.76
N THR A 225 22.98 -12.69 11.12
CA THR A 225 21.70 -12.11 11.55
C THR A 225 20.72 -12.00 10.39
N THR A 226 21.19 -11.63 9.21
CA THR A 226 20.40 -11.64 7.97
C THR A 226 19.95 -13.05 7.62
N VAL A 227 20.82 -14.06 7.78
CA VAL A 227 20.45 -15.48 7.56
C VAL A 227 19.33 -15.91 8.52
N LEU A 228 19.42 -15.55 9.79
CA LEU A 228 18.37 -15.84 10.78
C LEU A 228 17.05 -15.11 10.46
N SER A 229 17.11 -13.89 9.93
CA SER A 229 15.93 -13.14 9.49
C SER A 229 15.24 -13.79 8.29
N LEU A 230 16.01 -14.30 7.33
CA LEU A 230 15.49 -15.08 6.19
C LEU A 230 14.80 -16.37 6.66
N GLN A 231 15.44 -17.13 7.56
CA GLN A 231 14.88 -18.37 8.09
C GLN A 231 13.53 -18.15 8.80
N LYS A 232 13.37 -17.00 9.46
CA LYS A 232 12.14 -16.61 10.17
C LYS A 232 11.12 -15.90 9.28
N SER A 233 11.35 -15.83 7.97
CA SER A 233 10.51 -15.10 7.00
C SER A 233 10.29 -13.62 7.37
N LYS A 234 11.25 -13.01 8.08
CA LYS A 234 11.19 -11.59 8.49
C LYS A 234 11.76 -10.66 7.42
N GLN A 235 12.67 -11.17 6.59
CA GLN A 235 13.24 -10.49 5.44
C GLN A 235 13.16 -11.42 4.24
N SER A 236 13.17 -10.85 3.05
CA SER A 236 13.18 -11.59 1.80
C SER A 236 14.55 -11.44 1.11
N ILE A 237 14.84 -12.30 0.14
CA ILE A 237 16.07 -12.17 -0.66
C ILE A 237 16.04 -10.83 -1.41
N GLU A 238 14.87 -10.44 -1.88
CA GLU A 238 14.62 -9.22 -2.61
C GLU A 238 14.89 -7.99 -1.75
N SER A 239 14.48 -7.99 -0.48
CA SER A 239 14.75 -6.88 0.45
C SER A 239 16.24 -6.71 0.69
N ILE A 240 16.98 -7.81 0.88
CA ILE A 240 18.44 -7.78 1.08
C ILE A 240 19.17 -7.21 -0.15
N ILE A 241 18.73 -7.59 -1.36
CA ILE A 241 19.30 -7.03 -2.59
C ILE A 241 19.00 -5.53 -2.68
N ALA A 242 17.76 -5.11 -2.37
CA ALA A 242 17.37 -3.70 -2.39
C ALA A 242 18.17 -2.84 -1.40
N GLU A 243 18.47 -3.36 -0.20
CA GLU A 243 19.27 -2.67 0.83
C GLU A 243 20.70 -2.33 0.38
N SER A 244 21.22 -2.98 -0.67
CA SER A 244 22.53 -2.65 -1.25
C SER A 244 22.55 -1.39 -2.13
N TYR A 245 21.37 -0.82 -2.41
CA TYR A 245 21.20 0.39 -3.21
C TYR A 245 20.50 1.49 -2.40
N THR A 246 20.77 2.75 -2.77
CA THR A 246 19.99 3.89 -2.27
C THR A 246 19.05 4.39 -3.36
N PHE A 247 17.76 4.47 -3.03
CA PHE A 247 16.73 4.97 -3.96
C PHE A 247 16.45 6.47 -3.76
N GLN A 248 17.20 7.15 -2.88
CA GLN A 248 17.20 8.61 -2.73
C GLN A 248 18.13 9.31 -3.73
N ASN A 249 18.83 8.57 -4.59
CA ASN A 249 19.74 9.10 -5.59
C ASN A 249 19.38 8.51 -6.95
N LEU A 250 19.11 9.36 -7.95
CA LEU A 250 18.68 8.92 -9.28
C LEU A 250 19.71 8.06 -10.01
N GLU A 251 21.01 8.28 -9.78
CA GLU A 251 22.06 7.49 -10.39
C GLU A 251 22.11 6.07 -9.81
N GLN A 252 22.01 5.95 -8.48
CA GLN A 252 21.97 4.66 -7.79
C GLN A 252 20.67 3.90 -8.07
N LEU A 253 19.54 4.61 -8.10
CA LEU A 253 18.26 4.06 -8.55
C LEU A 253 18.37 3.52 -9.97
N ASN A 254 18.86 4.33 -10.92
CA ASN A 254 19.00 3.91 -12.30
C ASN A 254 19.95 2.71 -12.44
N LYS A 255 21.04 2.70 -11.68
CA LYS A 255 21.97 1.58 -11.62
C LYS A 255 21.26 0.30 -11.18
N ALA A 256 20.53 0.32 -10.06
CA ALA A 256 19.81 -0.85 -9.54
C ALA A 256 18.86 -1.44 -10.60
N TYR A 257 18.00 -0.60 -11.17
CA TYR A 257 17.02 -1.01 -12.17
C TYR A 257 17.65 -1.49 -13.48
N LYS A 258 18.70 -0.85 -13.96
CA LYS A 258 19.40 -1.26 -15.19
C LYS A 258 20.11 -2.59 -14.99
N GLU A 259 20.77 -2.75 -13.85
CA GLU A 259 21.58 -3.93 -13.54
C GLU A 259 20.74 -5.20 -13.31
N TRP A 260 19.56 -5.07 -12.70
CA TRP A 260 18.72 -6.22 -12.34
C TRP A 260 17.57 -6.47 -13.29
N LEU A 261 16.99 -5.41 -13.85
CA LEU A 261 15.75 -5.49 -14.61
C LEU A 261 15.93 -5.03 -16.06
N ASN A 262 17.10 -4.54 -16.45
CA ASN A 262 17.32 -3.89 -17.75
C ASN A 262 16.28 -2.79 -18.01
N ILE A 263 16.10 -1.91 -17.01
CA ILE A 263 15.24 -0.73 -17.09
C ILE A 263 16.10 0.52 -16.90
N ASP A 264 16.05 1.43 -17.86
CA ASP A 264 16.71 2.73 -17.76
C ASP A 264 15.70 3.77 -17.24
N VAL A 265 15.70 3.97 -15.92
CA VAL A 265 14.73 4.86 -15.25
C VAL A 265 14.94 6.32 -15.62
N ARG A 266 16.19 6.74 -15.85
CA ARG A 266 16.47 8.11 -16.32
C ARG A 266 15.82 8.36 -17.67
N SER A 267 15.90 7.40 -18.60
CA SER A 267 15.22 7.50 -19.89
C SER A 267 13.70 7.63 -19.76
N ILE A 268 13.09 6.97 -18.76
CA ILE A 268 11.65 7.08 -18.48
C ILE A 268 11.32 8.51 -18.00
N PHE A 269 12.17 9.10 -17.17
CA PHE A 269 11.98 10.45 -16.63
C PHE A 269 12.45 11.57 -17.55
N PHE A 270 13.14 11.27 -18.65
CA PHE A 270 13.54 12.24 -19.66
C PHE A 270 12.35 12.66 -20.55
N LYS A 271 11.28 13.12 -19.89
CA LYS A 271 10.04 13.60 -20.51
C LYS A 271 9.68 14.96 -19.93
N LYS A 272 9.24 15.87 -20.79
CA LYS A 272 8.71 17.16 -20.36
C LYS A 272 7.32 16.97 -19.77
N LYS A 273 7.11 17.47 -18.56
CA LYS A 273 5.83 17.45 -17.86
C LYS A 273 5.50 18.85 -17.34
N ARG A 274 4.20 19.15 -17.30
CA ARG A 274 3.70 20.36 -16.65
C ARG A 274 3.56 20.08 -15.16
N ILE A 275 4.22 20.90 -14.35
CA ILE A 275 4.18 20.85 -12.88
C ILE A 275 3.85 22.27 -12.42
N GLY A 276 2.66 22.42 -11.84
CA GLY A 276 2.05 23.73 -11.64
C GLY A 276 1.95 24.55 -12.93
N GLN A 277 2.65 25.68 -12.96
CA GLN A 277 2.67 26.61 -14.10
C GLN A 277 3.88 26.40 -15.04
N SER A 278 4.82 25.53 -14.69
CA SER A 278 6.08 25.34 -15.43
C SER A 278 6.10 24.03 -16.22
N ILE A 279 6.80 24.01 -17.35
CA ILE A 279 7.11 22.79 -18.11
C ILE A 279 8.60 22.50 -17.94
N THR A 280 8.92 21.37 -17.32
CA THR A 280 10.31 20.96 -17.09
C THR A 280 10.49 19.47 -17.37
N PHE A 281 11.74 19.03 -17.53
CA PHE A 281 12.06 17.61 -17.56
C PHE A 281 11.86 17.02 -16.17
N LEU A 282 11.12 15.92 -16.10
CA LEU A 282 10.81 15.26 -14.84
C LEU A 282 12.07 14.80 -14.11
N GLU A 283 13.04 14.28 -14.84
CA GLU A 283 14.36 13.91 -14.32
C GLU A 283 15.06 15.07 -13.60
N ASN A 284 15.11 16.25 -14.23
CA ASN A 284 15.74 17.43 -13.64
C ASN A 284 14.99 17.85 -12.37
N ARG A 285 13.65 17.85 -12.43
CA ARG A 285 12.84 18.24 -11.27
C ARG A 285 13.01 17.29 -10.08
N ILE A 286 13.06 15.98 -10.32
CA ILE A 286 13.33 15.01 -9.24
C ILE A 286 14.76 15.18 -8.71
N SER A 287 15.73 15.44 -9.58
CA SER A 287 17.12 15.73 -9.16
C SER A 287 17.19 16.94 -8.23
N GLU A 288 16.52 18.04 -8.59
CA GLU A 288 16.42 19.25 -7.76
C GLU A 288 15.81 18.96 -6.38
N ILE A 289 14.72 18.18 -6.34
CA ILE A 289 14.03 17.83 -5.08
C ILE A 289 14.95 17.01 -4.16
N ILE A 290 15.68 16.03 -4.72
CA ILE A 290 16.64 15.22 -3.98
C ILE A 290 17.79 16.08 -3.43
N GLN A 291 18.34 16.97 -4.25
CA GLN A 291 19.41 17.89 -3.83
C GLN A 291 18.92 18.87 -2.75
N TYR A 292 17.69 19.35 -2.90
CA TYR A 292 17.08 20.25 -1.93
C TYR A 292 16.90 19.57 -0.57
N ARG A 293 16.43 18.31 -0.55
CA ARG A 293 16.40 17.48 0.67
C ARG A 293 17.80 17.33 1.29
N HIS A 294 18.84 17.12 0.49
CA HIS A 294 20.21 17.02 1.00
C HIS A 294 20.64 18.32 1.71
N GLY A 295 20.33 19.48 1.14
CA GLY A 295 20.53 20.80 1.78
C GLY A 295 19.82 20.93 3.12
N ILE A 296 18.54 20.53 3.19
CA ILE A 296 17.75 20.59 4.43
C ILE A 296 18.34 19.67 5.51
N VAL A 297 18.62 18.41 5.18
CA VAL A 297 19.01 17.40 6.17
C VAL A 297 20.45 17.56 6.66
N HIS A 298 21.39 17.91 5.77
CA HIS A 298 22.80 17.96 6.13
C HIS A 298 23.30 19.36 6.47
N HIS A 299 22.64 20.40 5.96
CA HIS A 299 23.08 21.78 6.12
C HIS A 299 22.06 22.67 6.84
N PHE A 300 20.91 22.12 7.26
CA PHE A 300 19.79 22.87 7.83
C PHE A 300 19.41 24.09 6.96
N ALA A 301 19.56 23.95 5.64
CA ALA A 301 19.30 25.02 4.69
C ALA A 301 17.78 25.23 4.53
N ILE A 302 17.21 26.09 5.38
CA ILE A 302 15.80 26.44 5.34
C ILE A 302 15.56 27.47 4.21
N ASP A 303 14.81 27.07 3.20
CA ASP A 303 14.34 27.96 2.14
C ASP A 303 13.12 28.74 2.61
N ARG A 304 13.32 30.03 2.89
CA ARG A 304 12.25 30.96 3.25
C ARG A 304 11.38 31.37 2.06
N SER A 305 11.66 30.90 0.85
CA SER A 305 10.83 31.13 -0.35
C SER A 305 9.82 30.00 -0.62
N LEU A 306 10.01 28.81 -0.04
CA LEU A 306 9.13 27.66 -0.26
C LEU A 306 7.71 27.94 0.27
N THR A 307 6.72 27.98 -0.64
CA THR A 307 5.30 28.14 -0.33
C THR A 307 4.57 26.79 -0.24
N LYS A 308 3.32 26.81 0.23
CA LYS A 308 2.43 25.63 0.24
C LYS A 308 2.28 25.07 -1.17
N GLU A 309 2.01 25.94 -2.15
CA GLU A 309 1.81 25.58 -3.54
C GLU A 309 3.08 24.98 -4.15
N ALA A 310 4.24 25.57 -3.84
CA ALA A 310 5.53 25.05 -4.28
C ALA A 310 5.81 23.64 -3.70
N TYR A 311 5.46 23.40 -2.44
CA TYR A 311 5.55 22.05 -1.85
C TYR A 311 4.54 21.07 -2.49
N ILE A 312 3.32 21.50 -2.80
CA ILE A 312 2.35 20.68 -3.55
C ILE A 312 2.93 20.29 -4.93
N HIS A 313 3.62 21.20 -5.62
CA HIS A 313 4.30 20.90 -6.88
C HIS A 313 5.44 19.86 -6.72
N ILE A 314 6.10 19.79 -5.56
CA ILE A 314 7.07 18.71 -5.26
C ILE A 314 6.34 17.36 -5.22
N LEU A 315 5.22 17.28 -4.52
CA LEU A 315 4.41 16.06 -4.45
C LEU A 315 3.86 15.65 -5.82
N GLU A 316 3.42 16.62 -6.64
CA GLU A 316 2.99 16.37 -8.02
C GLU A 316 4.12 15.82 -8.89
N ALA A 317 5.34 16.36 -8.78
CA ALA A 317 6.49 15.84 -9.51
C ALA A 317 6.76 14.37 -9.16
N ILE A 318 6.68 14.02 -7.86
CA ILE A 318 6.86 12.64 -7.40
C ILE A 318 5.76 11.73 -7.94
N SER A 319 4.48 12.15 -7.84
CA SER A 319 3.36 11.38 -8.40
C SER A 319 3.52 11.14 -9.91
N LEU A 320 3.90 12.16 -10.67
CA LEU A 320 4.14 12.02 -12.12
C LEU A 320 5.29 11.07 -12.44
N ALA A 321 6.38 11.08 -11.64
CA ALA A 321 7.49 10.14 -11.83
C ALA A 321 7.05 8.70 -11.59
N ILE A 322 6.25 8.48 -10.55
CA ILE A 322 5.65 7.17 -10.25
C ILE A 322 4.72 6.72 -11.39
N GLU A 323 3.85 7.60 -11.90
CA GLU A 323 2.94 7.29 -13.00
C GLU A 323 3.65 6.95 -14.31
N GLU A 324 4.71 7.68 -14.66
CA GLU A 324 5.52 7.39 -15.84
C GLU A 324 6.24 6.05 -15.72
N PHE A 325 6.77 5.76 -14.53
CA PHE A 325 7.38 4.47 -14.24
C PHE A 325 6.36 3.33 -14.33
N ILE A 326 5.19 3.47 -13.71
CA ILE A 326 4.11 2.48 -13.79
C ILE A 326 3.70 2.22 -15.24
N SER A 327 3.53 3.28 -16.04
CA SER A 327 3.17 3.14 -17.44
C SER A 327 4.23 2.35 -18.23
N HIS A 328 5.51 2.53 -17.90
CA HIS A 328 6.58 1.70 -18.47
C HIS A 328 6.48 0.23 -18.04
N ILE A 329 6.22 -0.02 -16.75
CA ILE A 329 6.07 -1.38 -16.19
C ILE A 329 4.87 -2.11 -16.80
N GLU A 330 3.72 -1.45 -16.92
CA GLU A 330 2.51 -1.99 -17.56
C GLU A 330 2.83 -2.47 -18.98
N ASN A 331 3.54 -1.66 -19.76
CA ASN A 331 3.94 -1.99 -21.13
C ASN A 331 4.98 -3.12 -21.19
N LYS A 332 6.02 -3.06 -20.35
CA LYS A 332 7.13 -4.02 -20.37
C LYS A 332 6.67 -5.43 -20.00
N TYR A 333 5.81 -5.55 -18.99
CA TYR A 333 5.37 -6.85 -18.46
C TYR A 333 3.99 -7.27 -18.95
N ASN A 334 3.31 -6.44 -19.75
CA ASN A 334 1.93 -6.66 -20.19
C ASN A 334 0.99 -6.94 -19.00
N ILE A 335 1.08 -6.10 -17.98
CA ILE A 335 0.25 -6.16 -16.77
C ILE A 335 -0.54 -4.87 -16.62
N LYS A 336 -1.60 -4.90 -15.81
CA LYS A 336 -2.35 -3.72 -15.41
C LYS A 336 -2.08 -3.40 -13.95
N VAL A 337 -1.80 -2.14 -13.64
CA VAL A 337 -1.69 -1.65 -12.28
C VAL A 337 -3.02 -0.94 -11.95
N GLN A 338 -3.71 -1.41 -10.92
CA GLN A 338 -4.94 -0.79 -10.43
C GLN A 338 -4.65 0.60 -9.85
N LYS A 339 -5.21 1.63 -10.49
CA LYS A 339 -5.21 3.03 -10.06
C LYS A 339 -6.63 3.32 -9.55
N ILE A 340 -6.79 3.63 -8.26
CA ILE A 340 -8.10 3.92 -7.65
C ILE A 340 -8.41 5.41 -7.83
#